data_AF-A0A7U5GU32-F1
#
_entry.id   AF-A0A7U5GU32-F1
#
_cell.length_a   1.000
_cell.length_b   1.000
_cell.length_c   1.000
_cell.angle_alpha   90.00
_cell.angle_beta   90.00
_cell.angle_gamma   90.00
#
_symmetry.space_group_name_H-M   'P 1'
#
loop_
_entity.id
_entity.type
_entity.pdbx_description
1 polymer ?
#
loop_
_entity_poly.entity_id
_entity_poly.type
_entity_poly.pdbx_seq_one_letter_code
_entity_poly.pdbx_strand_id
1 'polypeptide(L)'
;MRKMQIMIVTFVLLFSLAPKTEASSHIFTDVPKNHPNYSAIMYLLDQGVLTPQKRFGLDDKVTREEVAIMVAKATGLDGRKTKTKFKDVPAGRFSSGYINSAAKAKIINGYPDGTFKPTQNVTRGHMAAFIANAFHLKEEKNITFKDVPKGSTSYHAVRKLAHANITSGYPDGTFKPNQTLTRSHIAAFIARAMDPSFRPVPPVPVTRGINFSMNLSQVKKIEASSPAVFMGQFHEGNLVALVYRVTKYGYNAELIYIFENNKLSAIAYDFLADDTYYHSSDEIETIYVILNDNAKNELGTPLYEGQEGYTEFISVWEKKGYHALLQVHDKEVYTSGELIFMPY
;
A
#
# COMPACT_ATOMS: atom_id res chain seq x y z
N MET A 1 -3.13 -28.64 27.32
CA MET A 1 -2.52 -27.50 26.61
C MET A 1 -3.14 -27.19 25.22
N ARG A 2 -4.30 -27.77 24.85
CA ARG A 2 -4.96 -27.57 23.54
C ARG A 2 -6.09 -26.52 23.55
N LYS A 3 -6.28 -25.81 24.67
CA LYS A 3 -7.38 -24.82 24.86
C LYS A 3 -6.90 -23.35 24.88
N MET A 4 -5.59 -23.11 24.89
CA MET A 4 -5.02 -21.76 25.04
C MET A 4 -4.70 -21.07 23.71
N GLN A 5 -4.53 -21.84 22.62
CA GLN A 5 -4.32 -21.29 21.27
C GLN A 5 -5.62 -20.74 20.65
N ILE A 6 -6.78 -21.31 20.98
CA ILE A 6 -8.08 -20.88 20.44
C ILE A 6 -8.52 -19.52 21.00
N MET A 7 -8.05 -19.15 22.21
CA MET A 7 -8.49 -17.93 22.90
C MET A 7 -7.78 -16.65 22.41
N ILE A 8 -6.58 -16.76 21.82
CA ILE A 8 -5.84 -15.61 21.26
C ILE A 8 -6.40 -15.21 19.89
N VAL A 9 -6.91 -16.17 19.11
CA VAL A 9 -7.57 -15.94 17.82
C VAL A 9 -8.93 -15.23 17.99
N THR A 10 -9.62 -15.43 19.11
CA THR A 10 -10.93 -14.80 19.38
C THR A 10 -10.84 -13.30 19.72
N PHE A 11 -9.65 -12.80 20.06
CA PHE A 11 -9.43 -11.42 20.49
C PHE A 11 -9.40 -10.40 19.34
N VAL A 12 -8.96 -10.83 18.16
CA VAL A 12 -8.92 -9.99 16.94
C VAL A 12 -10.34 -9.77 16.38
N LEU A 13 -11.31 -10.62 16.76
CA LEU A 13 -12.66 -10.70 16.17
C LEU A 13 -13.69 -9.68 16.71
N LEU A 14 -13.43 -8.94 17.78
CA LEU A 14 -14.48 -8.17 18.49
C LEU A 14 -14.67 -6.71 18.03
N PHE A 15 -13.95 -6.22 17.02
CA PHE A 15 -14.00 -4.80 16.61
C PHE A 15 -14.77 -4.48 15.31
N SER A 16 -15.68 -5.35 14.85
CA SER A 16 -16.31 -5.17 13.54
C SER A 16 -17.78 -5.62 13.49
N LEU A 17 -18.63 -5.00 14.31
CA LEU A 17 -20.08 -5.11 14.20
C LEU A 17 -20.70 -3.73 13.97
N ALA A 18 -20.42 -3.16 12.80
CA ALA A 18 -21.30 -2.16 12.20
C ALA A 18 -21.77 -2.72 10.85
N PRO A 19 -23.08 -2.75 10.58
CA PRO A 19 -23.58 -3.14 9.26
C PRO A 19 -23.06 -2.13 8.24
N LYS A 20 -22.05 -2.52 7.46
CA LYS A 20 -21.59 -1.76 6.30
C LYS A 20 -22.55 -2.07 5.16
N THR A 21 -23.34 -1.07 4.79
CA THR A 21 -24.20 -1.08 3.61
C THR A 21 -23.39 -1.46 2.36
N GLU A 22 -23.81 -2.52 1.67
CA GLU A 22 -23.27 -2.91 0.37
C GLU A 22 -23.48 -1.80 -0.65
N ALA A 23 -22.39 -1.19 -1.10
CA ALA A 23 -22.38 -0.27 -2.22
C ALA A 23 -21.67 -0.88 -3.43
N SER A 24 -22.50 -1.24 -4.40
CA SER A 24 -22.29 -1.12 -5.85
C SER A 24 -21.31 -2.04 -6.59
N SER A 25 -21.93 -2.88 -7.43
CA SER A 25 -21.47 -3.61 -8.63
C SER A 25 -20.10 -3.27 -9.23
N HIS A 26 -19.38 -4.31 -9.64
CA HIS A 26 -18.13 -4.31 -10.43
C HIS A 26 -18.14 -3.32 -11.61
N ILE A 27 -17.62 -2.10 -11.41
CA ILE A 27 -17.49 -1.10 -12.49
C ILE A 27 -16.38 -1.50 -13.46
N PHE A 28 -15.23 -1.94 -12.94
CA PHE A 28 -14.12 -2.46 -13.75
C PHE A 28 -14.11 -3.99 -13.74
N THR A 29 -14.19 -4.62 -14.91
CA THR A 29 -14.19 -6.08 -15.05
C THR A 29 -12.79 -6.69 -14.97
N ASP A 30 -11.75 -5.89 -15.15
CA ASP A 30 -10.34 -6.29 -15.22
C ASP A 30 -9.53 -5.81 -14.02
N VAL A 31 -10.18 -5.49 -12.90
CA VAL A 31 -9.52 -5.18 -11.63
C VAL A 31 -9.93 -6.24 -10.59
N PRO A 32 -9.11 -7.29 -10.39
CA PRO A 32 -9.35 -8.28 -9.35
C PRO A 32 -9.43 -7.61 -7.97
N LYS A 33 -10.37 -8.05 -7.12
CA LYS A 33 -10.54 -7.51 -5.77
C LYS A 33 -9.29 -7.68 -4.90
N ASN A 34 -8.58 -8.80 -5.09
CA ASN A 34 -7.31 -9.09 -4.42
C ASN A 34 -6.10 -8.35 -5.00
N HIS A 35 -6.26 -7.51 -6.04
CA HIS A 35 -5.16 -6.74 -6.58
C HIS A 35 -4.67 -5.71 -5.53
N PRO A 36 -3.36 -5.55 -5.28
CA PRO A 36 -2.84 -4.71 -4.19
C PRO A 36 -3.20 -3.22 -4.29
N ASN A 37 -3.62 -2.77 -5.47
CA ASN A 37 -4.10 -1.40 -5.70
C ASN A 37 -5.63 -1.30 -5.89
N TYR A 38 -6.41 -2.35 -5.59
CA TYR A 38 -7.87 -2.36 -5.79
C TYR A 38 -8.55 -1.22 -5.02
N SER A 39 -8.29 -1.12 -3.71
CA SER A 39 -8.87 -0.08 -2.85
C SER A 39 -8.49 1.33 -3.31
N ALA A 40 -7.23 1.54 -3.71
CA ALA A 40 -6.78 2.81 -4.28
C ALA A 40 -7.50 3.16 -5.60
N ILE A 41 -7.75 2.17 -6.46
CA ILE A 41 -8.48 2.37 -7.72
C ILE A 41 -9.94 2.73 -7.43
N MET A 42 -10.61 2.02 -6.53
CA MET A 42 -12.01 2.31 -6.17
C MET A 42 -12.16 3.66 -5.46
N TYR A 43 -11.21 4.01 -4.60
CA TYR A 43 -11.14 5.34 -3.99
C TYR A 43 -11.04 6.44 -5.06
N LEU A 44 -10.14 6.32 -6.03
CA LEU A 44 -10.01 7.33 -7.09
C LEU A 44 -11.23 7.39 -8.01
N LEU A 45 -11.98 6.30 -8.14
CA LEU A 45 -13.25 6.29 -8.86
C LEU A 45 -14.33 7.06 -8.09
N ASP A 46 -14.47 6.81 -6.79
CA ASP A 46 -15.40 7.52 -5.90
C ASP A 46 -15.10 9.02 -5.85
N GLN A 47 -13.81 9.39 -5.80
CA GLN A 47 -13.37 10.79 -5.82
C GLN A 47 -13.48 11.46 -7.21
N GLY A 48 -14.00 10.77 -8.23
CA GLY A 48 -14.18 11.30 -9.58
C GLY A 48 -12.89 11.51 -10.39
N VAL A 49 -11.75 11.04 -9.87
CA VAL A 49 -10.45 11.11 -10.55
C VAL A 49 -10.44 10.14 -11.73
N LEU A 50 -10.94 8.91 -11.51
CA LEU A 50 -11.18 7.94 -12.55
C LEU A 50 -12.60 8.08 -13.11
N THR A 51 -12.76 7.75 -14.39
CA THR A 51 -14.09 7.72 -15.03
C THR A 51 -14.65 6.30 -14.97
N PRO A 52 -15.94 6.10 -14.63
CA PRO A 52 -16.58 4.80 -14.71
C PRO A 52 -16.57 4.26 -16.15
N GLN A 53 -16.02 3.07 -16.36
CA GLN A 53 -15.99 2.37 -17.65
C GLN A 53 -15.73 0.88 -17.43
N LYS A 54 -16.06 0.04 -18.43
CA LYS A 54 -15.98 -1.43 -18.28
C LYS A 54 -14.57 -1.95 -17.95
N ARG A 55 -13.53 -1.36 -18.55
CA ARG A 55 -12.13 -1.76 -18.35
C ARG A 55 -11.32 -0.64 -17.73
N PHE A 56 -10.57 -0.95 -16.69
CA PHE A 56 -9.58 -0.06 -16.11
C PHE A 56 -8.28 -0.06 -16.92
N GLY A 57 -7.78 -1.23 -17.32
CA GLY A 57 -6.46 -1.36 -17.94
C GLY A 57 -5.32 -1.36 -16.93
N LEU A 58 -5.32 -2.29 -15.97
CA LEU A 58 -4.37 -2.36 -14.85
C LEU A 58 -2.89 -2.18 -15.26
N ASP A 59 -2.48 -2.93 -16.27
CA ASP A 59 -1.08 -3.03 -16.71
C ASP A 59 -0.75 -2.11 -17.89
N ASP A 60 -1.74 -1.37 -18.39
CA ASP A 60 -1.56 -0.46 -19.52
C ASP A 60 -0.55 0.62 -19.16
N LYS A 61 0.36 0.91 -20.10
CA LYS A 61 1.26 2.05 -19.98
C LYS A 61 0.47 3.33 -20.19
N VAL A 62 0.68 4.29 -19.30
CA VAL A 62 -0.11 5.53 -19.29
C VAL A 62 0.69 6.67 -19.90
N THR A 63 0.02 7.42 -20.77
CA THR A 63 0.58 8.58 -21.45
C THR A 63 0.64 9.81 -20.53
N ARG A 64 1.47 10.80 -20.90
CA ARG A 64 1.62 12.07 -20.17
C ARG A 64 0.31 12.83 -20.03
N GLU A 65 -0.54 12.80 -21.06
CA GLU A 65 -1.83 13.47 -21.00
C GLU A 65 -2.83 12.79 -20.09
N GLU A 66 -2.89 11.46 -20.07
CA GLU A 66 -3.78 10.72 -19.17
C GLU A 66 -3.40 10.97 -17.71
N VAL A 67 -2.09 10.93 -17.42
CA VAL A 67 -1.57 11.30 -16.11
C VAL A 67 -1.93 12.75 -15.75
N ALA A 68 -1.77 13.70 -16.69
CA ALA A 68 -2.11 15.10 -16.44
C ALA A 68 -3.60 15.26 -16.13
N ILE A 69 -4.48 14.51 -16.80
CA ILE A 69 -5.91 14.47 -16.50
C ILE A 69 -6.15 13.95 -15.08
N MET A 70 -5.55 12.81 -14.71
CA MET A 70 -5.75 12.23 -13.38
C MET A 70 -5.28 13.18 -12.26
N VAL A 71 -4.10 13.78 -12.40
CA VAL A 71 -3.56 14.72 -11.40
C VAL A 71 -4.38 16.02 -11.36
N ALA A 72 -4.82 16.52 -12.52
CA ALA A 72 -5.67 17.72 -12.58
C ALA A 72 -7.03 17.48 -11.89
N LYS A 73 -7.68 16.34 -12.16
CA LYS A 73 -8.92 15.95 -11.47
C LYS A 73 -8.70 15.78 -9.96
N ALA A 74 -7.63 15.11 -9.56
CA ALA A 74 -7.26 14.92 -8.15
C ALA A 74 -7.01 16.24 -7.39
N THR A 75 -6.76 17.33 -8.11
CA THR A 75 -6.56 18.68 -7.55
C THR A 75 -7.72 19.63 -7.86
N GLY A 76 -8.85 19.11 -8.36
CA GLY A 76 -10.05 19.91 -8.66
C GLY A 76 -9.89 20.90 -9.82
N LEU A 77 -8.91 20.69 -10.69
CA LEU A 77 -8.68 21.56 -11.84
C LEU A 77 -9.66 21.29 -12.99
N ASP A 78 -10.09 22.38 -13.63
CA ASP A 78 -11.02 22.36 -14.76
C ASP A 78 -10.42 21.71 -16.02
N GLY A 79 -11.25 20.92 -16.70
CA GLY A 79 -10.96 20.18 -17.92
C GLY A 79 -11.56 20.78 -19.19
N ARG A 80 -12.27 21.91 -19.12
CA ARG A 80 -12.86 22.55 -20.30
C ARG A 80 -11.80 22.82 -21.38
N LYS A 81 -12.04 22.29 -22.58
CA LYS A 81 -11.13 22.41 -23.73
C LYS A 81 -10.77 23.87 -23.99
N THR A 82 -9.49 24.14 -24.17
CA THR A 82 -8.97 25.50 -24.36
C THR A 82 -7.68 25.47 -25.16
N LYS A 83 -7.34 26.61 -25.78
CA LYS A 83 -6.01 26.82 -26.35
C LYS A 83 -4.95 26.68 -25.26
N THR A 84 -3.89 25.96 -25.57
CA THR A 84 -2.74 25.75 -24.68
C THR A 84 -1.52 26.52 -25.19
N LYS A 85 -0.49 26.65 -24.36
CA LYS A 85 0.82 27.18 -24.78
C LYS A 85 1.68 26.18 -25.55
N PHE A 86 1.28 24.90 -25.60
CA PHE A 86 2.08 23.83 -26.18
C PHE A 86 1.72 23.60 -27.64
N LYS A 87 2.74 23.53 -28.51
CA LYS A 87 2.56 23.42 -29.97
C LYS A 87 1.85 22.12 -30.39
N ASP A 88 2.00 21.06 -29.61
CA ASP A 88 1.49 19.71 -29.86
C ASP A 88 0.21 19.39 -29.07
N VAL A 89 -0.39 20.39 -28.41
CA VAL A 89 -1.66 20.25 -27.68
C VAL A 89 -2.67 21.28 -28.22
N PRO A 90 -3.34 20.98 -29.35
CA PRO A 90 -4.33 21.87 -29.94
C PRO A 90 -5.59 21.97 -29.06
N ALA A 91 -6.33 23.07 -29.20
CA ALA A 91 -7.50 23.36 -28.35
C ALA A 91 -8.57 22.24 -28.38
N GLY A 92 -8.77 21.60 -29.53
CA GLY A 92 -9.75 20.52 -29.70
C GLY A 92 -9.39 19.20 -29.00
N ARG A 93 -8.13 19.01 -28.57
CA ARG A 93 -7.67 17.78 -27.90
C ARG A 93 -8.44 17.58 -26.59
N PHE A 94 -8.87 16.36 -26.29
CA PHE A 94 -9.65 16.05 -25.09
C PHE A 94 -8.92 16.41 -23.78
N SER A 95 -7.59 16.36 -23.78
CA SER A 95 -6.74 16.70 -22.65
C SER A 95 -6.35 18.18 -22.57
N SER A 96 -6.74 19.02 -23.54
CA SER A 96 -6.23 20.40 -23.65
C SER A 96 -6.55 21.27 -22.43
N GLY A 97 -7.77 21.15 -21.90
CA GLY A 97 -8.23 21.84 -20.68
C GLY A 97 -7.37 21.49 -19.48
N TYR A 98 -7.29 20.20 -19.16
CA TYR A 98 -6.52 19.68 -18.03
C TYR A 98 -5.03 20.00 -18.13
N ILE A 99 -4.43 19.85 -19.33
CA ILE A 99 -3.02 20.19 -19.55
C ILE A 99 -2.80 21.71 -19.34
N ASN A 100 -3.70 22.55 -19.83
CA ASN A 100 -3.56 23.99 -19.67
C ASN A 100 -3.72 24.43 -18.21
N SER A 101 -4.73 23.91 -17.50
CA SER A 101 -4.96 24.24 -16.08
C SER A 101 -3.81 23.74 -15.20
N ALA A 102 -3.35 22.50 -15.39
CA ALA A 102 -2.20 21.96 -14.67
C ALA A 102 -0.89 22.72 -14.96
N ALA A 103 -0.68 23.18 -16.20
CA ALA A 103 0.49 24.00 -16.54
C ALA A 103 0.43 25.40 -15.90
N LYS A 104 -0.75 26.02 -15.83
CA LYS A 104 -0.94 27.31 -15.12
C LYS A 104 -0.71 27.16 -13.61
N ALA A 105 -1.16 26.06 -13.04
CA ALA A 105 -0.93 25.70 -11.64
C ALA A 105 0.52 25.24 -11.34
N LYS A 106 1.41 25.24 -12.35
CA LYS A 106 2.82 24.77 -12.25
C LYS A 106 2.96 23.31 -11.80
N ILE A 107 1.92 22.51 -12.00
CA ILE A 107 1.92 21.06 -11.72
C ILE A 107 2.77 20.34 -12.75
N ILE A 108 2.54 20.67 -14.03
CA ILE A 108 3.24 20.10 -15.17
C ILE A 108 4.03 21.17 -15.92
N ASN A 109 5.09 20.72 -16.58
CA ASN A 109 5.89 21.53 -17.50
C ASN A 109 6.01 20.83 -18.86
N GLY A 110 6.17 21.64 -19.90
CA GLY A 110 6.56 21.15 -21.22
C GLY A 110 8.07 21.12 -21.39
N TYR A 111 8.49 20.78 -22.60
CA TYR A 111 9.88 20.74 -23.02
C TYR A 111 10.34 22.11 -23.54
N PRO A 112 11.65 22.39 -23.57
CA PRO A 112 12.20 23.66 -24.08
C PRO A 112 11.81 23.99 -25.53
N ASP A 113 11.46 22.98 -26.34
CA ASP A 113 10.99 23.14 -27.72
C ASP A 113 9.54 23.69 -27.84
N GLY A 114 8.87 23.86 -26.70
CA GLY A 114 7.49 24.33 -26.60
C GLY A 114 6.44 23.21 -26.74
N THR A 115 6.83 21.94 -26.64
CA THR A 115 5.92 20.78 -26.67
C THR A 115 5.59 20.26 -25.28
N PHE A 116 4.50 19.49 -25.14
CA PHE A 116 4.16 18.75 -23.94
C PHE A 116 4.42 17.24 -24.06
N LYS A 117 4.42 16.70 -25.28
CA LYS A 117 4.51 15.30 -25.67
C LYS A 117 3.37 14.47 -25.05
N PRO A 118 2.10 14.77 -25.37
CA PRO A 118 0.94 14.21 -24.68
C PRO A 118 0.87 12.67 -24.74
N THR A 119 1.27 12.06 -25.85
CA THR A 119 1.19 10.61 -26.10
C THR A 119 2.42 9.84 -25.62
N GLN A 120 3.46 10.52 -25.12
CA GLN A 120 4.64 9.84 -24.59
C GLN A 120 4.31 9.19 -23.24
N ASN A 121 4.77 7.97 -23.03
CA ASN A 121 4.58 7.26 -21.76
C ASN A 121 5.30 7.96 -20.60
N VAL A 122 4.63 7.97 -19.45
CA VAL A 122 5.16 8.58 -18.22
C VAL A 122 6.15 7.63 -17.54
N THR A 123 7.29 8.18 -17.16
CA THR A 123 8.24 7.50 -16.29
C THR A 123 7.92 7.79 -14.83
N ARG A 124 8.41 6.94 -13.94
CA ARG A 124 8.24 7.08 -12.50
C ARG A 124 8.78 8.40 -11.94
N GLY A 125 9.87 8.92 -12.52
CA GLY A 125 10.40 10.25 -12.20
C GLY A 125 9.50 11.41 -12.65
N HIS A 126 8.91 11.32 -13.85
CA HIS A 126 7.93 12.30 -14.31
C HIS A 126 6.67 12.30 -13.41
N MET A 127 6.18 11.13 -13.01
CA MET A 127 5.06 10.99 -12.08
C MET A 127 5.36 11.65 -10.72
N ALA A 128 6.56 11.39 -10.18
CA ALA A 128 7.00 12.00 -8.93
C ALA A 128 7.00 13.53 -9.01
N ALA A 129 7.49 14.10 -10.10
CA ALA A 129 7.49 15.55 -10.30
C ALA A 129 6.06 16.12 -10.33
N PHE A 130 5.14 15.46 -11.03
CA PHE A 130 3.76 15.92 -11.12
C PHE A 130 3.07 15.91 -9.76
N ILE A 131 3.19 14.81 -9.00
CA ILE A 131 2.59 14.69 -7.66
C ILE A 131 3.22 15.69 -6.69
N ALA A 132 4.56 15.81 -6.67
CA ALA A 132 5.24 16.74 -5.78
C ALA A 132 4.75 18.19 -6.00
N ASN A 133 4.53 18.58 -7.24
CA ASN A 133 4.03 19.91 -7.57
C ASN A 133 2.53 20.05 -7.28
N ALA A 134 1.72 19.05 -7.65
CA ALA A 134 0.26 19.07 -7.50
C ALA A 134 -0.18 19.21 -6.04
N PHE A 135 0.48 18.48 -5.14
CA PHE A 135 0.17 18.48 -3.72
C PHE A 135 1.10 19.41 -2.92
N HIS A 136 1.83 20.29 -3.62
CA HIS A 136 2.73 21.29 -3.04
C HIS A 136 3.66 20.74 -1.95
N LEU A 137 4.28 19.57 -2.20
CA LEU A 137 5.19 18.95 -1.25
C LEU A 137 6.46 19.83 -1.12
N LYS A 138 6.76 20.28 0.11
CA LYS A 138 7.83 21.25 0.37
C LYS A 138 9.06 20.62 1.03
N GLU A 139 8.84 19.70 1.96
CA GLU A 139 9.89 19.15 2.79
C GLU A 139 10.59 17.96 2.15
N GLU A 140 11.90 17.86 2.39
CA GLU A 140 12.75 16.76 1.96
C GLU A 140 13.46 16.16 3.17
N LYS A 141 13.45 14.84 3.31
CA LYS A 141 14.31 14.12 4.26
C LYS A 141 15.62 13.75 3.57
N ASN A 142 16.69 13.51 4.32
CA ASN A 142 17.94 12.97 3.78
C ASN A 142 17.80 11.47 3.46
N ILE A 143 16.83 11.14 2.61
CA ILE A 143 16.61 9.82 2.01
C ILE A 143 17.31 9.83 0.65
N THR A 144 18.13 8.83 0.40
CA THR A 144 18.87 8.67 -0.85
C THR A 144 18.45 7.39 -1.56
N PHE A 145 18.46 7.44 -2.89
CA PHE A 145 18.29 6.27 -3.76
C PHE A 145 19.52 6.14 -4.63
N LYS A 146 20.01 4.91 -4.82
CA LYS A 146 21.27 4.64 -5.56
C LYS A 146 21.26 5.20 -6.98
N ASP A 147 20.10 5.21 -7.61
CA ASP A 147 19.86 5.62 -9.00
C ASP A 147 19.23 7.01 -9.14
N VAL A 148 19.20 7.80 -8.05
CA VAL A 148 18.74 9.19 -8.04
C VAL A 148 19.82 10.08 -7.41
N PRO A 149 20.97 10.28 -8.09
CA PRO A 149 22.05 11.11 -7.57
C PRO A 149 21.67 12.59 -7.52
N LYS A 150 22.38 13.34 -6.66
CA LYS A 150 22.29 14.81 -6.56
C LYS A 150 22.63 15.42 -7.93
N GLY A 151 21.66 16.09 -8.54
CA GLY A 151 21.76 16.63 -9.91
C GLY A 151 20.86 15.95 -10.94
N SER A 152 20.31 14.76 -10.63
CA SER A 152 19.26 14.15 -11.47
C SER A 152 17.99 15.00 -11.49
N THR A 153 17.28 15.02 -12.62
CA THR A 153 16.05 15.82 -12.79
C THR A 153 14.92 15.40 -11.83
N SER A 154 14.95 14.17 -11.35
CA SER A 154 13.97 13.62 -10.39
C SER A 154 14.38 13.80 -8.92
N TYR A 155 15.58 14.31 -8.63
CA TYR A 155 16.18 14.31 -7.29
C TYR A 155 15.25 14.90 -6.21
N HIS A 156 14.82 16.15 -6.39
CA HIS A 156 13.98 16.84 -5.42
C HIS A 156 12.59 16.23 -5.31
N ALA A 157 11.96 15.91 -6.45
CA ALA A 157 10.61 15.35 -6.47
C ALA A 157 10.55 14.00 -5.72
N VAL A 158 11.51 13.12 -5.97
CA VAL A 158 11.57 11.80 -5.33
C VAL A 158 11.77 11.93 -3.82
N ARG A 159 12.65 12.84 -3.37
CA ARG A 159 12.87 13.06 -1.92
C ARG A 159 11.65 13.64 -1.22
N LYS A 160 10.90 14.52 -1.88
CA LYS A 160 9.63 15.05 -1.36
C LYS A 160 8.57 13.97 -1.23
N LEU A 161 8.43 13.11 -2.24
CA LEU A 161 7.51 11.98 -2.17
C LEU A 161 7.92 10.99 -1.08
N ALA A 162 9.21 10.71 -0.93
CA ALA A 162 9.73 9.83 0.11
C ALA A 162 9.50 10.42 1.50
N HIS A 163 9.73 11.73 1.69
CA HIS A 163 9.42 12.43 2.93
C HIS A 163 7.93 12.37 3.29
N ALA A 164 7.06 12.54 2.29
CA ALA A 164 5.62 12.45 2.46
C ALA A 164 5.10 11.00 2.57
N ASN A 165 5.98 9.98 2.60
CA ASN A 165 5.65 8.55 2.57
C ASN A 165 4.76 8.12 1.39
N ILE A 166 4.79 8.85 0.27
CA ILE A 166 4.07 8.46 -0.96
C ILE A 166 4.81 7.30 -1.66
N THR A 167 6.11 7.15 -1.40
CA THR A 167 6.95 6.07 -1.94
C THR A 167 8.07 5.69 -0.97
N SER A 168 8.36 4.39 -0.90
CA SER A 168 9.51 3.83 -0.17
C SER A 168 10.67 3.44 -1.10
N GLY A 169 10.48 3.52 -2.42
CA GLY A 169 11.39 2.91 -3.39
C GLY A 169 11.31 1.38 -3.40
N TYR A 170 12.36 0.75 -3.93
CA TYR A 170 12.51 -0.70 -4.02
C TYR A 170 13.45 -1.23 -2.92
N PRO A 171 13.33 -2.51 -2.52
CA PRO A 171 14.20 -3.11 -1.50
C PRO A 171 15.71 -3.04 -1.81
N ASP A 172 16.08 -2.97 -3.09
CA ASP A 172 17.48 -2.82 -3.54
C ASP A 172 18.08 -1.42 -3.31
N GLY A 173 17.28 -0.48 -2.79
CA GLY A 173 17.65 0.91 -2.54
C GLY A 173 17.53 1.82 -3.77
N THR A 174 16.81 1.39 -4.81
CA THR A 174 16.56 2.18 -6.03
C THR A 174 15.16 2.81 -6.04
N PHE A 175 14.97 3.83 -6.87
CA PHE A 175 13.67 4.42 -7.17
C PHE A 175 13.15 4.07 -8.58
N LYS A 176 14.05 3.77 -9.51
CA LYS A 176 13.84 3.49 -10.94
C LYS A 176 13.17 4.67 -11.69
N PRO A 177 13.77 5.88 -11.70
CA PRO A 177 13.11 7.09 -12.23
C PRO A 177 12.79 7.03 -13.73
N ASN A 178 13.52 6.22 -14.50
CA ASN A 178 13.33 6.07 -15.94
C ASN A 178 12.35 4.95 -16.32
N GLN A 179 11.90 4.14 -15.35
CA GLN A 179 10.96 3.06 -15.60
C GLN A 179 9.57 3.62 -15.91
N THR A 180 8.91 3.09 -16.95
CA THR A 180 7.52 3.44 -17.27
C THR A 180 6.55 2.74 -16.32
N LEU A 181 5.52 3.47 -15.90
CA LEU A 181 4.53 2.98 -14.96
C LEU A 181 3.30 2.41 -15.67
N THR A 182 2.64 1.46 -15.02
CA THR A 182 1.31 0.99 -15.42
C THR A 182 0.22 1.89 -14.81
N ARG A 183 -1.01 1.77 -15.30
CA ARG A 183 -2.15 2.53 -14.79
C ARG A 183 -2.45 2.25 -13.32
N SER A 184 -2.30 1.01 -12.89
CA SER A 184 -2.45 0.65 -11.47
C SER A 184 -1.40 1.31 -10.59
N HIS A 185 -0.15 1.42 -11.05
CA HIS A 185 0.90 2.17 -10.34
C HIS A 185 0.56 3.67 -10.25
N ILE A 186 0.07 4.28 -11.33
CA ILE A 186 -0.34 5.69 -11.30
C ILE A 186 -1.46 5.91 -10.29
N ALA A 187 -2.48 5.05 -10.29
CA ALA A 187 -3.59 5.12 -9.35
C ALA A 187 -3.10 5.05 -7.90
N ALA A 188 -2.22 4.09 -7.57
CA ALA A 188 -1.66 3.97 -6.23
C ALA A 188 -0.93 5.26 -5.80
N PHE A 189 -0.10 5.83 -6.66
CA PHE A 189 0.64 7.07 -6.35
C PHE A 189 -0.27 8.27 -6.11
N ILE A 190 -1.33 8.42 -6.91
CA ILE A 190 -2.29 9.53 -6.74
C ILE A 190 -3.13 9.33 -5.49
N ALA A 191 -3.62 8.13 -5.22
CA ALA A 191 -4.37 7.82 -4.00
C ALA A 191 -3.55 8.14 -2.74
N ARG A 192 -2.27 7.73 -2.70
CA ARG A 192 -1.33 8.03 -1.61
C ARG A 192 -1.09 9.53 -1.39
N ALA A 193 -1.15 10.30 -2.47
CA ALA A 193 -0.98 11.74 -2.41
C ALA A 193 -2.25 12.43 -1.87
N MET A 194 -3.42 11.94 -2.27
CA MET A 194 -4.73 12.45 -1.85
C MET A 194 -5.09 12.07 -0.41
N ASP A 195 -4.83 10.83 -0.01
CA ASP A 195 -5.17 10.31 1.30
C ASP A 195 -3.97 9.53 1.92
N PRO A 196 -3.47 9.99 3.09
CA PRO A 196 -2.42 9.30 3.82
C PRO A 196 -2.70 7.83 4.13
N SER A 197 -3.96 7.39 4.19
CA SER A 197 -4.34 6.02 4.51
C SER A 197 -3.78 5.00 3.50
N PHE A 198 -3.55 5.40 2.25
CA PHE A 198 -2.99 4.56 1.18
C PHE A 198 -1.45 4.53 1.15
N ARG A 199 -0.79 5.39 1.92
CA ARG A 199 0.67 5.54 1.90
C ARG A 199 1.34 4.25 2.36
N PRO A 200 2.30 3.71 1.57
CA PRO A 200 3.04 2.55 2.00
C PRO A 200 3.82 2.96 3.23
N VAL A 201 3.69 2.17 4.28
CA VAL A 201 4.59 2.29 5.41
C VAL A 201 5.92 1.70 4.90
N PRO A 202 7.07 2.36 5.07
CA PRO A 202 8.35 1.76 4.69
C PRO A 202 8.44 0.31 5.23
N PRO A 203 8.89 -0.66 4.42
CA PRO A 203 8.86 -2.06 4.83
C PRO A 203 9.56 -2.20 6.16
N VAL A 204 8.83 -2.69 7.16
CA VAL A 204 9.43 -3.05 8.45
C VAL A 204 10.09 -4.41 8.23
N PRO A 205 11.43 -4.52 8.30
CA PRO A 205 12.05 -5.82 8.40
C PRO A 205 11.59 -6.42 9.73
N VAL A 206 10.84 -7.49 9.66
CA VAL A 206 10.56 -8.34 10.81
C VAL A 206 11.75 -9.29 10.78
N THR A 207 12.83 -9.03 11.51
CA THR A 207 12.97 -9.22 12.94
C THR A 207 14.05 -8.29 13.51
N ARG A 208 13.76 -7.00 13.74
CA ARG A 208 14.67 -6.18 14.58
C ARG A 208 14.57 -6.64 16.03
N GLY A 209 15.41 -7.61 16.39
CA GLY A 209 15.57 -8.05 17.78
C GLY A 209 14.27 -8.55 18.42
N ILE A 210 13.55 -9.48 17.77
CA ILE A 210 12.41 -10.18 18.39
C ILE A 210 12.88 -10.71 19.75
N ASN A 211 12.33 -10.12 20.80
CA ASN A 211 12.61 -10.49 22.17
C ASN A 211 11.29 -10.42 22.95
N PHE A 212 10.71 -11.58 23.21
CA PHE A 212 9.49 -11.74 24.01
C PHE A 212 9.67 -11.40 25.50
N SER A 213 10.83 -10.90 25.90
CA SER A 213 11.05 -10.30 27.23
C SER A 213 10.68 -8.83 27.29
N MET A 214 10.31 -8.21 26.17
CA MET A 214 9.97 -6.79 26.12
C MET A 214 8.64 -6.48 26.82
N ASN A 215 8.58 -5.32 27.46
CA ASN A 215 7.35 -4.72 27.98
C ASN A 215 6.79 -3.65 27.01
N LEU A 216 5.61 -3.14 27.35
CA LEU A 216 4.86 -2.19 26.52
C LEU A 216 5.66 -0.91 26.20
N SER A 217 6.38 -0.36 27.18
CA SER A 217 7.18 0.87 27.00
C SER A 217 8.37 0.64 26.06
N GLN A 218 9.00 -0.53 26.12
CA GLN A 218 10.11 -0.88 25.22
C GLN A 218 9.64 -1.00 23.77
N VAL A 219 8.51 -1.65 23.53
CA VAL A 219 7.91 -1.74 22.18
C VAL A 219 7.53 -0.36 21.65
N LYS A 220 6.85 0.48 22.45
CA LYS A 220 6.51 1.86 22.03
C LYS A 220 7.76 2.67 21.65
N LYS A 221 8.87 2.50 22.37
CA LYS A 221 10.14 3.17 22.07
C LYS A 221 10.75 2.69 20.75
N ILE A 222 10.67 1.39 20.47
CA ILE A 222 11.13 0.82 19.18
C ILE A 222 10.28 1.38 18.04
N GLU A 223 8.96 1.33 18.17
CA GLU A 223 8.05 1.77 17.11
C GLU A 223 8.06 3.29 16.92
N ALA A 224 8.34 4.08 17.96
CA ALA A 224 8.59 5.52 17.80
C ALA A 224 9.80 5.85 16.90
N SER A 225 10.73 4.90 16.73
CA SER A 225 11.87 5.01 15.80
C SER A 225 11.68 4.23 14.50
N SER A 226 10.56 3.53 14.37
CA SER A 226 10.19 2.73 13.20
C SER A 226 9.29 3.56 12.27
N PRO A 227 9.08 3.09 11.03
CA PRO A 227 8.12 3.70 10.13
C PRO A 227 6.65 3.37 10.48
N ALA A 228 6.39 2.47 11.44
CA ALA A 228 5.06 2.01 11.79
C ALA A 228 4.16 3.17 12.26
N VAL A 229 2.92 3.19 11.80
CA VAL A 229 1.94 4.22 12.17
C VAL A 229 1.09 3.69 13.30
N PHE A 230 1.17 4.30 14.49
CA PHE A 230 0.35 3.88 15.63
C PHE A 230 -1.13 4.12 15.35
N MET A 231 -1.93 3.06 15.43
CA MET A 231 -3.37 3.09 15.18
C MET A 231 -4.18 3.14 16.48
N GLY A 232 -3.71 2.45 17.52
CA GLY A 232 -4.42 2.42 18.79
C GLY A 232 -3.87 1.41 19.78
N GLN A 233 -4.42 1.47 20.99
CA GLN A 233 -4.15 0.53 22.08
C GLN A 233 -5.48 0.03 22.64
N PHE A 234 -5.58 -1.29 22.81
CA PHE A 234 -6.79 -1.96 23.27
C PHE A 234 -6.51 -2.77 24.54
N HIS A 235 -7.54 -2.92 25.38
CA HIS A 235 -7.46 -3.60 26.67
C HIS A 235 -8.63 -4.56 26.86
N GLU A 236 -8.35 -5.74 27.40
CA GLU A 236 -9.38 -6.67 27.87
C GLU A 236 -8.77 -7.56 28.96
N GLY A 237 -9.29 -7.45 30.19
CA GLY A 237 -8.68 -8.10 31.35
C GLY A 237 -7.19 -7.76 31.49
N ASN A 238 -6.35 -8.78 31.47
CA ASN A 238 -4.89 -8.65 31.60
C ASN A 238 -4.15 -8.54 30.25
N LEU A 239 -4.90 -8.51 29.15
CA LEU A 239 -4.35 -8.37 27.80
C LEU A 239 -4.31 -6.91 27.37
N VAL A 240 -3.20 -6.54 26.75
CA VAL A 240 -3.02 -5.25 26.09
C VAL A 240 -2.56 -5.48 24.67
N ALA A 241 -3.22 -4.87 23.69
CA ALA A 241 -2.78 -4.88 22.29
C ALA A 241 -2.33 -3.48 21.88
N LEU A 242 -1.15 -3.38 21.26
CA LEU A 242 -0.76 -2.19 20.50
C LEU A 242 -0.91 -2.50 19.02
N VAL A 243 -1.66 -1.67 18.30
CA VAL A 243 -1.90 -1.84 16.87
C VAL A 243 -1.22 -0.73 16.10
N TYR A 244 -0.44 -1.13 15.11
CA TYR A 244 0.23 -0.24 14.17
C TYR A 244 -0.10 -0.65 12.75
N ARG A 245 -0.15 0.31 11.84
CA ARG A 245 -0.16 0.05 10.40
C ARG A 245 1.28 -0.03 9.90
N VAL A 246 1.56 -1.07 9.11
CA VAL A 246 2.86 -1.33 8.49
C VAL A 246 2.70 -1.82 7.05
N THR A 247 3.82 -1.99 6.35
CA THR A 247 3.86 -2.76 5.11
C THR A 247 4.77 -3.96 5.32
N LYS A 248 4.26 -5.14 4.97
CA LYS A 248 4.94 -6.43 5.10
C LYS A 248 4.67 -7.24 3.83
N TYR A 249 5.71 -7.82 3.23
CA TYR A 249 5.59 -8.60 1.98
C TYR A 249 4.94 -7.85 0.80
N GLY A 250 5.00 -6.51 0.82
CA GLY A 250 4.35 -5.67 -0.20
C GLY A 250 2.87 -5.38 0.07
N TYR A 251 2.30 -5.93 1.15
CA TYR A 251 0.93 -5.70 1.61
C TYR A 251 0.92 -4.67 2.73
N ASN A 252 -0.15 -3.86 2.81
CA ASN A 252 -0.48 -3.19 4.05
C ASN A 252 -0.88 -4.27 5.06
N ALA A 253 -0.37 -4.14 6.29
CA ALA A 253 -0.72 -5.06 7.36
C ALA A 253 -0.93 -4.30 8.66
N GLU A 254 -1.77 -4.83 9.52
CA GLU A 254 -1.80 -4.43 10.92
C GLU A 254 -0.77 -5.24 11.70
N LEU A 255 0.22 -4.54 12.25
CA LEU A 255 1.19 -5.07 13.18
C LEU A 255 0.64 -4.94 14.60
N ILE A 256 0.39 -6.09 15.21
CA ILE A 256 -0.24 -6.20 16.52
C ILE A 256 0.77 -6.77 17.49
N TYR A 257 1.08 -6.02 18.55
CA TYR A 257 1.84 -6.51 19.70
C TYR A 257 0.87 -6.85 20.83
N ILE A 258 0.83 -8.11 21.23
CA ILE A 258 -0.03 -8.60 22.31
C ILE A 258 0.80 -8.77 23.56
N PHE A 259 0.35 -8.18 24.66
CA PHE A 259 0.96 -8.28 25.97
C PHE A 259 0.00 -8.98 26.92
N GLU A 260 0.52 -9.92 27.70
CA GLU A 260 -0.17 -10.53 28.82
C GLU A 260 0.62 -10.23 30.10
N ASN A 261 -0.04 -9.69 31.13
CA ASN A 261 0.63 -9.30 32.38
C ASN A 261 1.85 -8.38 32.14
N ASN A 262 1.73 -7.43 31.19
CA ASN A 262 2.77 -6.48 30.77
C ASN A 262 4.03 -7.11 30.13
N LYS A 263 3.96 -8.36 29.69
CA LYS A 263 5.03 -9.04 28.93
C LYS A 263 4.54 -9.38 27.53
N LEU A 264 5.38 -9.13 26.52
CA LEU A 264 5.06 -9.45 25.14
C LEU A 264 4.83 -10.97 24.98
N SER A 265 3.62 -11.36 24.58
CA SER A 265 3.18 -12.74 24.43
C SER A 265 3.03 -13.17 22.97
N ALA A 266 2.72 -12.23 22.06
CA ALA A 266 2.67 -12.50 20.63
C ALA A 266 2.93 -11.24 19.79
N ILE A 267 3.37 -11.44 18.55
CA ILE A 267 3.41 -10.41 17.51
C ILE A 267 2.65 -10.97 16.32
N ALA A 268 1.67 -10.26 15.78
CA ALA A 268 0.93 -10.67 14.60
C ALA A 268 1.01 -9.61 13.49
N TYR A 269 1.03 -10.07 12.24
CA TYR A 269 0.76 -9.28 11.06
C TYR A 269 -0.55 -9.77 10.48
N ASP A 270 -1.58 -8.94 10.50
CA ASP A 270 -2.82 -9.19 9.78
C ASP A 270 -2.76 -8.49 8.42
N PHE A 271 -2.69 -9.28 7.35
CA PHE A 271 -2.56 -8.82 5.98
C PHE A 271 -3.90 -8.41 5.35
N LEU A 272 -5.03 -8.74 5.98
CA LEU A 272 -6.40 -8.56 5.46
C LEU A 272 -7.33 -7.92 6.51
N ALA A 273 -6.78 -7.09 7.40
CA ALA A 273 -7.50 -6.50 8.54
C ALA A 273 -8.72 -5.64 8.15
N ASP A 274 -8.79 -5.16 6.91
CA ASP A 274 -9.98 -4.58 6.34
C ASP A 274 -10.98 -5.67 5.96
N ASP A 275 -11.77 -6.14 6.95
CA ASP A 275 -12.90 -7.13 6.99
C ASP A 275 -13.97 -6.96 5.88
N THR A 276 -13.57 -6.69 4.66
CA THR A 276 -14.43 -6.12 3.63
C THR A 276 -14.79 -7.13 2.57
N TYR A 277 -14.28 -8.36 2.62
CA TYR A 277 -14.58 -9.31 1.57
C TYR A 277 -14.38 -10.80 1.88
N TYR A 278 -15.18 -11.59 1.18
CA TYR A 278 -15.12 -13.04 1.06
C TYR A 278 -14.36 -13.44 -0.19
N HIS A 279 -13.26 -14.19 -0.06
CA HIS A 279 -12.52 -14.72 -1.19
C HIS A 279 -12.99 -16.12 -1.58
N SER A 280 -12.95 -16.46 -2.87
CA SER A 280 -13.14 -17.85 -3.30
C SER A 280 -11.98 -18.73 -2.83
N SER A 281 -12.16 -20.05 -2.76
CA SER A 281 -11.08 -20.98 -2.38
C SER A 281 -9.80 -20.78 -3.23
N ASP A 282 -9.94 -20.55 -4.53
CA ASP A 282 -8.81 -20.28 -5.45
C ASP A 282 -8.09 -18.94 -5.12
N GLU A 283 -8.85 -17.92 -4.72
CA GLU A 283 -8.30 -16.63 -4.30
C GLU A 283 -7.54 -16.75 -2.97
N ILE A 284 -8.06 -17.54 -2.03
CA ILE A 284 -7.43 -17.84 -0.74
C ILE A 284 -6.10 -18.58 -0.95
N GLU A 285 -6.09 -19.62 -1.79
CA GLU A 285 -4.87 -20.34 -2.13
C GLU A 285 -3.82 -19.39 -2.75
N THR A 286 -4.23 -18.50 -3.65
CA THR A 286 -3.34 -17.52 -4.28
C THR A 286 -2.73 -16.57 -3.24
N ILE A 287 -3.53 -16.07 -2.30
CA ILE A 287 -3.04 -15.22 -1.21
C ILE A 287 -2.03 -15.98 -0.35
N TYR A 288 -2.37 -17.21 0.04
CA TYR A 288 -1.48 -18.08 0.79
C TYR A 288 -0.14 -18.29 0.09
N VAL A 289 -0.14 -18.66 -1.20
CA VAL A 289 1.09 -18.89 -1.97
C VAL A 289 1.99 -17.66 -1.94
N ILE A 290 1.43 -16.46 -2.19
CA ILE A 290 2.21 -15.22 -2.21
C ILE A 290 2.79 -14.91 -0.82
N LEU A 291 1.98 -14.98 0.23
CA LEU A 291 2.44 -14.71 1.59
C LEU A 291 3.48 -15.74 2.04
N ASN A 292 3.26 -17.01 1.71
CA ASN A 292 4.14 -18.12 2.06
C ASN A 292 5.50 -18.02 1.34
N ASP A 293 5.52 -17.69 0.06
CA ASP A 293 6.78 -17.49 -0.67
C ASP A 293 7.62 -16.35 -0.07
N ASN A 294 6.96 -15.25 0.32
CA ASN A 294 7.63 -14.17 1.01
C ASN A 294 8.10 -14.57 2.42
N ALA A 295 7.29 -15.33 3.17
CA ALA A 295 7.66 -15.86 4.47
C ALA A 295 8.83 -16.84 4.38
N LYS A 296 8.88 -17.70 3.36
CA LYS A 296 10.00 -18.60 3.07
C LYS A 296 11.30 -17.84 2.79
N ASN A 297 11.23 -16.73 2.06
CA ASN A 297 12.40 -15.89 1.80
C ASN A 297 12.97 -15.27 3.09
N GLU A 298 12.16 -15.06 4.11
CA GLU A 298 12.56 -14.45 5.38
C GLU A 298 12.91 -15.46 6.47
N LEU A 299 12.04 -16.46 6.64
CA LEU A 299 12.10 -17.45 7.70
C LEU A 299 12.73 -18.75 7.21
N GLY A 300 13.14 -18.85 5.94
CA GLY A 300 13.69 -20.08 5.36
C GLY A 300 12.63 -21.18 5.20
N THR A 301 13.07 -22.43 5.18
CA THR A 301 12.18 -23.58 4.96
C THR A 301 11.25 -23.80 6.17
N PRO A 302 9.93 -23.95 5.97
CA PRO A 302 9.00 -24.28 7.04
C PRO A 302 9.21 -25.71 7.55
N LEU A 303 8.85 -25.93 8.81
CA LEU A 303 8.73 -27.26 9.43
C LEU A 303 7.51 -28.01 8.87
N TYR A 304 6.42 -27.26 8.62
CA TYR A 304 5.17 -27.78 8.09
C TYR A 304 4.57 -26.79 7.09
N GLU A 305 3.99 -27.32 6.02
CA GLU A 305 3.20 -26.60 5.04
C GLU A 305 2.07 -27.53 4.60
N GLY A 306 0.83 -27.04 4.63
CA GLY A 306 -0.31 -27.85 4.25
C GLY A 306 -1.63 -27.09 4.25
N GLN A 307 -2.66 -27.78 3.80
CA GLN A 307 -4.04 -27.33 3.86
C GLN A 307 -4.75 -28.09 4.99
N GLU A 308 -5.39 -27.38 5.90
CA GLU A 308 -6.27 -27.96 6.92
C GLU A 308 -7.74 -27.76 6.49
N GLY A 309 -8.47 -28.86 6.32
CA GLY A 309 -9.83 -28.80 5.79
C GLY A 309 -9.89 -28.23 4.36
N TYR A 310 -10.98 -27.53 4.04
CA TYR A 310 -11.21 -26.96 2.69
C TYR A 310 -10.87 -25.47 2.61
N THR A 311 -10.69 -24.81 3.74
CA THR A 311 -10.73 -23.35 3.84
C THR A 311 -9.53 -22.75 4.55
N GLU A 312 -8.53 -23.54 4.93
CA GLU A 312 -7.40 -23.07 5.72
C GLU A 312 -6.07 -23.60 5.15
N PHE A 313 -5.12 -22.70 4.94
CA PHE A 313 -3.75 -23.00 4.50
C PHE A 313 -2.77 -22.52 5.56
N ILE A 314 -1.83 -23.37 5.93
CA ILE A 314 -0.95 -23.17 7.07
C ILE A 314 0.51 -23.44 6.69
N SER A 315 1.41 -22.59 7.16
CA SER A 315 2.84 -22.86 7.23
C SER A 315 3.40 -22.54 8.62
N VAL A 316 4.28 -23.39 9.13
CA VAL A 316 4.87 -23.27 10.48
C VAL A 316 6.39 -23.28 10.38
N TRP A 317 7.04 -22.37 11.09
CA TRP A 317 8.49 -22.33 11.26
C TRP A 317 8.87 -22.38 12.72
N GLU A 318 9.97 -23.07 13.00
CA GLU A 318 10.64 -23.05 14.30
C GLU A 318 11.95 -22.25 14.18
N LYS A 319 12.12 -21.28 15.09
CA LYS A 319 13.31 -20.43 15.18
C LYS A 319 13.81 -20.40 16.61
N LYS A 320 15.08 -20.03 16.77
CA LYS A 320 15.67 -19.90 18.11
C LYS A 320 14.91 -18.84 18.92
N GLY A 321 14.13 -19.29 19.89
CA GLY A 321 13.37 -18.46 20.82
C GLY A 321 11.93 -18.14 20.42
N TYR A 322 11.44 -18.64 19.27
CA TYR A 322 10.05 -18.42 18.85
C TYR A 322 9.56 -19.41 17.78
N HIS A 323 8.24 -19.55 17.69
CA HIS A 323 7.53 -20.17 16.57
C HIS A 323 6.92 -19.09 15.69
N ALA A 324 6.84 -19.34 14.38
CA ALA A 324 6.08 -18.52 13.46
C ALA A 324 5.01 -19.38 12.76
N LEU A 325 3.79 -18.84 12.67
CA LEU A 325 2.64 -19.45 12.04
C LEU A 325 2.11 -18.49 10.98
N LEU A 326 2.15 -18.90 9.71
CA LEU A 326 1.37 -18.25 8.66
C LEU A 326 0.09 -19.06 8.50
N GLN A 327 -1.06 -18.39 8.58
CA GLN A 327 -2.35 -18.98 8.28
C GLN A 327 -3.13 -18.07 7.34
N VAL A 328 -3.75 -18.65 6.32
CA VAL A 328 -4.74 -17.95 5.49
C VAL A 328 -5.99 -18.81 5.51
N HIS A 329 -7.09 -18.25 6.00
CA HIS A 329 -8.31 -19.01 6.15
C HIS A 329 -9.58 -18.23 5.90
N ASP A 330 -10.60 -18.96 5.44
CA ASP A 330 -11.96 -18.44 5.31
C ASP A 330 -12.69 -18.55 6.65
N LYS A 331 -13.19 -17.42 7.14
CA LYS A 331 -14.14 -17.36 8.26
C LYS A 331 -15.55 -17.24 7.68
N GLU A 332 -16.57 -17.55 8.48
CA GLU A 332 -18.00 -17.48 8.11
C GLU A 332 -18.50 -16.09 7.65
N VAL A 333 -17.66 -15.07 7.55
CA VAL A 333 -18.01 -13.74 7.04
C VAL A 333 -16.90 -13.02 6.26
N TYR A 334 -15.66 -13.52 6.25
CA TYR A 334 -14.50 -12.87 5.61
C TYR A 334 -13.30 -13.81 5.56
N THR A 335 -12.31 -13.47 4.75
CA THR A 335 -11.01 -14.16 4.72
C THR A 335 -9.99 -13.43 5.58
N SER A 336 -9.19 -14.15 6.37
CA SER A 336 -8.02 -13.57 7.04
C SER A 336 -6.72 -14.20 6.56
N GLY A 337 -5.64 -13.41 6.64
CA GLY A 337 -4.29 -13.84 6.34
C GLY A 337 -3.37 -13.29 7.41
N GLU A 338 -2.79 -14.15 8.23
CA GLU A 338 -2.09 -13.78 9.45
C GLU A 338 -0.72 -14.45 9.52
N LEU A 339 0.31 -13.66 9.85
CA LEU A 339 1.63 -14.19 10.25
C LEU A 339 1.87 -13.87 11.72
N ILE A 340 1.89 -14.91 12.56
CA ILE A 340 1.92 -14.83 14.01
C ILE A 340 3.25 -15.38 14.53
N PHE A 341 3.90 -14.62 15.40
CA PHE A 341 5.11 -15.00 16.13
C PHE A 341 4.79 -15.18 17.61
N MET A 342 5.20 -16.31 18.17
CA MET A 342 4.96 -16.69 19.58
C MET A 342 6.25 -17.18 20.23
N PRO A 343 6.48 -16.91 21.52
CA PRO A 343 7.65 -17.44 22.22
C PRO A 343 7.62 -18.97 22.24
N TYR A 344 8.82 -19.56 22.36
CA TYR A 344 8.99 -21.01 22.52
C TYR A 344 8.36 -21.52 23.82
#